data_AF-A0A7C2WIB9-F1
#
_entry.id   AF-A0A7C2WIB9-F1
#
_cell.length_a   1.000
_cell.length_b   1.000
_cell.length_c   1.000
_cell.angle_alpha   90.00
_cell.angle_beta   90.00
_cell.angle_gamma   90.00
#
_symmetry.space_group_name_H-M   'P 1'
#
loop_
_entity.id
_entity.type
_entity.pdbx_description
1 polymer ?
#
loop_
_entity_poly.entity_id
_entity_poly.type
_entity_poly.pdbx_seq_one_letter_code
_entity_poly.pdbx_strand_id
1 'polypeptide(L)'
;MKLAISATDPSLDAEVDPRFGRCQYFVIVDPETMAFEGLENSSATAAGGAGISTAQMIANKGVQVVLTGNCGPNAYQTLSAAGVQVITGVSGRMRDAIEGYKSGRFQAISQPNVVAHFGMGRGIGMGRGMGMGRGRGMGAGMMPPTPTPQPLSPEQELETLKAQSKMLAQQLTEIQRRIEELEKKSK
;
A
#
# COMPACT_ATOMS: atom_id res chain seq x y z
N MET A 1 -6.81 24.26 -2.52
CA MET A 1 -5.92 23.17 -2.03
C MET A 1 -6.08 21.95 -2.92
N LYS A 2 -5.08 21.06 -3.07
CA LYS A 2 -5.21 19.86 -3.93
C LYS A 2 -5.29 18.56 -3.13
N LEU A 3 -6.39 17.84 -3.33
CA LEU A 3 -6.67 16.51 -2.78
C LEU A 3 -6.62 15.49 -3.90
N ALA A 4 -5.82 14.43 -3.79
CA ALA A 4 -5.87 13.31 -4.74
C ALA A 4 -6.60 12.12 -4.12
N ILE A 5 -7.48 11.49 -4.88
CA ILE A 5 -8.27 10.36 -4.42
C ILE A 5 -8.10 9.20 -5.40
N SER A 6 -7.71 8.02 -4.90
CA SER A 6 -7.63 6.82 -5.73
C SER A 6 -9.02 6.43 -6.20
N ALA A 7 -9.21 6.20 -7.50
CA ALA A 7 -10.54 6.10 -8.12
C ALA A 7 -10.65 4.90 -9.08
N THR A 8 -11.85 4.36 -9.21
CA THR A 8 -12.19 3.36 -10.23
C THR A 8 -12.33 3.96 -11.63
N ASP A 9 -12.74 5.23 -11.69
CA ASP A 9 -13.02 6.00 -12.90
C ASP A 9 -12.55 7.47 -12.75
N PRO A 10 -12.24 8.19 -13.83
CA PRO A 10 -11.77 9.58 -13.78
C PRO A 10 -12.91 10.59 -13.59
N SER A 11 -13.79 10.37 -12.62
CA SER A 11 -15.00 11.18 -12.38
C SER A 11 -15.30 11.37 -10.88
N LEU A 12 -16.00 12.46 -10.54
CA LEU A 12 -16.52 12.71 -9.19
C LEU A 12 -17.66 11.75 -8.78
N ASP A 13 -18.21 10.98 -9.71
CA ASP A 13 -19.24 9.97 -9.42
C ASP A 13 -18.64 8.56 -9.25
N ALA A 14 -17.32 8.44 -9.37
CA ALA A 14 -16.60 7.18 -9.18
C ALA A 14 -16.59 6.72 -7.72
N GLU A 15 -16.16 5.47 -7.53
CA GLU A 15 -15.84 4.94 -6.21
C GLU A 15 -14.36 5.07 -5.89
N VAL A 16 -14.05 5.12 -4.60
CA VAL A 16 -12.65 5.14 -4.12
C VAL A 16 -12.04 3.75 -4.35
N ASP A 17 -10.97 3.66 -5.14
CA ASP A 17 -10.24 2.40 -5.32
C ASP A 17 -9.49 2.07 -4.00
N PRO A 18 -9.60 0.82 -3.52
CA PRO A 18 -8.93 0.41 -2.29
C PRO A 18 -7.40 0.36 -2.38
N ARG A 19 -6.78 0.51 -3.56
CA ARG A 19 -5.33 0.38 -3.77
C ARG A 19 -4.75 1.70 -4.25
N PHE A 20 -3.87 2.31 -3.44
CA PHE A 20 -3.17 3.53 -3.88
C PHE A 20 -2.30 3.30 -5.12
N GLY A 21 -1.26 2.46 -5.01
CA GLY A 21 -0.23 2.37 -6.05
C GLY A 21 -0.66 1.68 -7.35
N ARG A 22 -1.86 1.06 -7.36
CA ARG A 22 -2.37 0.27 -8.49
C ARG A 22 -3.82 0.60 -8.86
N CYS A 23 -4.39 1.67 -8.30
CA CYS A 23 -5.64 2.19 -8.84
C CYS A 23 -5.45 2.59 -10.30
N GLN A 24 -6.52 2.52 -11.08
CA GLN A 24 -6.47 2.88 -12.49
C GLN A 24 -6.46 4.39 -12.69
N TYR A 25 -7.14 5.13 -11.82
CA TYR A 25 -7.26 6.58 -11.91
C TYR A 25 -7.05 7.24 -10.56
N PHE A 26 -6.65 8.50 -10.63
CA PHE A 26 -6.75 9.46 -9.55
C PHE A 26 -7.68 10.58 -9.96
N VAL A 27 -8.50 11.04 -9.02
CA VAL A 27 -9.21 12.31 -9.16
C VAL A 27 -8.50 13.31 -8.27
N ILE A 28 -7.92 14.35 -8.88
CA ILE A 28 -7.32 15.47 -8.16
C ILE A 28 -8.36 16.58 -8.12
N VAL A 29 -8.82 16.94 -6.92
CA VAL A 29 -9.92 17.86 -6.69
C VAL A 29 -9.51 18.96 -5.73
N ASP A 30 -10.04 20.16 -5.94
CA ASP A 30 -10.07 21.19 -4.91
C ASP A 30 -11.38 21.08 -4.11
N PRO A 31 -11.34 20.70 -2.81
CA PRO A 31 -12.55 20.46 -2.03
C PRO A 31 -13.37 21.73 -1.72
N GLU A 32 -12.83 22.93 -1.95
CA GLU A 32 -13.54 24.18 -1.79
C GLU A 32 -14.37 24.52 -3.04
N THR A 33 -13.75 24.41 -4.22
CA THR A 33 -14.38 24.80 -5.50
C THR A 33 -15.03 23.62 -6.24
N MET A 34 -14.72 22.39 -5.86
CA MET A 34 -15.07 21.15 -6.56
C MET A 34 -14.50 21.05 -7.99
N ALA A 35 -13.58 21.93 -8.37
CA ALA A 35 -12.82 21.80 -9.62
C ALA A 35 -11.96 20.53 -9.55
N PHE A 36 -12.03 19.67 -10.57
CA PHE A 36 -11.32 18.40 -10.58
C PHE A 36 -10.65 18.11 -11.92
N GLU A 37 -9.56 17.34 -11.87
CA GLU A 37 -8.94 16.68 -13.02
C GLU A 37 -8.91 15.17 -12.77
N GLY A 38 -9.30 14.38 -13.78
CA GLY A 38 -9.09 12.94 -13.79
C GLY A 38 -7.71 12.63 -14.36
N LEU A 39 -6.94 11.77 -13.69
CA LEU A 39 -5.59 11.39 -14.05
C LEU A 39 -5.50 9.86 -14.14
N GLU A 40 -5.04 9.35 -15.28
CA GLU A 40 -4.76 7.92 -15.43
C GLU A 40 -3.44 7.55 -14.75
N ASN A 41 -3.42 6.42 -14.04
CA ASN A 41 -2.23 5.89 -13.41
C ASN A 41 -1.51 4.89 -14.33
N SER A 42 -0.55 5.40 -15.10
CA SER A 42 0.31 4.57 -15.95
C SER A 42 1.12 3.50 -15.18
N SER A 43 1.26 3.64 -13.86
CA SER A 43 1.97 2.68 -13.01
C SER A 43 1.11 1.50 -12.55
N ALA A 44 -0.20 1.49 -12.86
CA ALA A 44 -1.12 0.46 -12.38
C ALA A 44 -0.72 -0.96 -12.81
N THR A 45 -0.12 -1.09 -14.00
CA THR A 45 0.31 -2.36 -14.60
C THR A 45 1.79 -2.68 -14.37
N ALA A 46 2.52 -1.85 -13.61
CA ALA A 46 3.95 -2.04 -13.40
C ALA A 46 4.23 -3.34 -12.63
N ALA A 47 5.21 -4.11 -13.14
CA ALA A 47 5.66 -5.36 -12.53
C ALA A 47 6.20 -5.16 -11.10
N GLY A 48 6.76 -3.99 -10.82
CA GLY A 48 7.27 -3.59 -9.50
C GLY A 48 7.34 -2.07 -9.37
N GLY A 49 7.47 -1.57 -8.15
CA GLY A 49 7.65 -0.14 -7.91
C GLY A 49 6.42 0.76 -8.16
N ALA A 50 5.26 0.18 -8.48
CA ALA A 50 4.03 0.91 -8.81
C ALA A 50 3.68 1.99 -7.76
N GLY A 51 3.78 1.65 -6.47
CA GLY A 51 3.52 2.59 -5.38
C GLY A 51 4.50 3.77 -5.31
N ILE A 52 5.78 3.57 -5.65
CA ILE A 52 6.80 4.63 -5.65
C ILE A 52 6.55 5.57 -6.82
N SER A 53 6.39 5.01 -8.03
CA SER A 53 6.17 5.82 -9.23
C SER A 53 4.86 6.60 -9.15
N THR A 54 3.79 5.97 -8.65
CA THR A 54 2.51 6.63 -8.38
C THR A 54 2.67 7.76 -7.36
N ALA A 55 3.36 7.52 -6.24
CA ALA A 55 3.58 8.54 -5.22
C ALA A 55 4.37 9.74 -5.76
N GLN A 56 5.40 9.51 -6.57
CA GLN A 56 6.15 10.58 -7.24
C GLN A 56 5.28 11.38 -8.20
N MET A 57 4.46 10.70 -9.01
CA MET A 57 3.51 11.35 -9.93
C MET A 57 2.55 12.29 -9.19
N ILE A 58 1.96 11.81 -8.10
CA ILE A 58 1.02 12.58 -7.28
C ILE A 58 1.71 13.75 -6.58
N ALA A 59 2.90 13.55 -6.01
CA ALA A 59 3.68 14.62 -5.42
C ALA A 59 4.02 15.73 -6.45
N ASN A 60 4.41 15.35 -7.66
CA ASN A 60 4.73 16.30 -8.74
C ASN A 60 3.53 17.13 -9.20
N LYS A 61 2.29 16.67 -8.96
CA LYS A 61 1.06 17.45 -9.22
C LYS A 61 0.78 18.54 -8.18
N GLY A 62 1.60 18.62 -7.12
CA GLY A 62 1.44 19.57 -6.02
C GLY A 62 0.28 19.22 -5.10
N VAL A 63 -0.04 17.93 -5.00
CA VAL A 63 -1.09 17.41 -4.11
C VAL A 63 -0.62 17.52 -2.66
N GLN A 64 -1.51 17.96 -1.79
CA GLN A 64 -1.22 18.16 -0.36
C GLN A 64 -1.72 16.99 0.48
N VAL A 65 -2.82 16.37 0.05
CA VAL A 65 -3.47 15.26 0.77
C VAL A 65 -3.88 14.17 -0.22
N VAL A 66 -3.66 12.91 0.17
CA VAL A 66 -4.12 11.72 -0.55
C VAL A 66 -5.19 11.01 0.27
N LEU A 67 -6.35 10.74 -0.32
CA LEU A 67 -7.35 9.82 0.21
C LEU A 67 -7.30 8.50 -0.56
N THR A 68 -7.21 7.39 0.16
CA THR A 68 -7.21 6.06 -0.46
C THR A 68 -7.76 5.02 0.51
N GLY A 69 -8.09 3.82 0.00
CA GLY A 69 -8.36 2.69 0.89
C GLY A 69 -7.09 2.23 1.58
N ASN A 70 -6.06 1.86 0.81
CA ASN A 70 -4.83 1.28 1.34
C ASN A 70 -3.58 1.90 0.73
N CYS A 71 -2.59 2.16 1.59
CA CYS A 71 -1.27 2.66 1.23
C CYS A 71 -0.18 1.76 1.82
N GLY A 72 0.63 1.16 0.94
CA GLY A 72 1.76 0.32 1.34
C GLY A 72 3.01 1.11 1.72
N PRO A 73 4.03 0.47 2.32
CA PRO A 73 5.17 1.14 2.93
C PRO A 73 5.95 2.03 1.96
N ASN A 74 6.24 1.55 0.75
CA ASN A 74 7.03 2.30 -0.23
C ASN A 74 6.32 3.57 -0.72
N ALA A 75 5.00 3.47 -0.94
CA ALA A 75 4.17 4.62 -1.34
C ALA A 75 4.08 5.64 -0.20
N TYR A 76 3.80 5.17 1.01
CA TYR A 76 3.71 6.03 2.20
C TYR A 76 5.02 6.79 2.45
N GLN A 77 6.16 6.11 2.42
CA GLN A 77 7.48 6.74 2.59
C GLN A 77 7.74 7.81 1.54
N THR A 78 7.38 7.55 0.28
CA THR A 78 7.58 8.49 -0.83
C THR A 78 6.68 9.72 -0.69
N LEU A 79 5.40 9.53 -0.36
CA LEU A 79 4.44 10.62 -0.13
C LEU A 79 4.85 11.47 1.08
N SER A 80 5.22 10.82 2.19
CA SER A 80 5.65 11.50 3.41
C SER A 80 6.93 12.30 3.20
N ALA A 81 7.91 11.76 2.47
CA ALA A 81 9.13 12.49 2.12
C ALA A 81 8.87 13.72 1.25
N ALA A 82 7.79 13.70 0.45
CA ALA A 82 7.32 14.83 -0.34
C ALA A 82 6.40 15.81 0.44
N GLY A 83 6.18 15.56 1.74
CA GLY A 83 5.29 16.38 2.58
C GLY A 83 3.80 16.21 2.29
N VAL A 84 3.41 15.14 1.59
CA VAL A 84 2.01 14.83 1.27
C VAL A 84 1.38 14.06 2.43
N GLN A 85 0.27 14.56 2.95
CA GLN A 85 -0.49 13.87 3.99
C GLN A 85 -1.24 12.69 3.39
N VAL A 86 -1.22 11.55 4.07
CA VAL A 86 -1.89 10.33 3.61
C VAL A 86 -3.01 9.97 4.56
N ILE A 87 -4.20 9.75 4.02
CA ILE A 87 -5.37 9.28 4.74
C ILE A 87 -5.80 7.95 4.11
N THR A 88 -5.88 6.92 4.93
CA THR A 88 -6.28 5.56 4.52
C THR A 88 -7.61 5.15 5.15
N GLY A 89 -8.14 4.00 4.75
CA GLY A 89 -9.44 3.51 5.21
C GLY A 89 -10.63 4.21 4.55
N VAL A 90 -10.39 5.01 3.51
CA VAL A 90 -11.45 5.68 2.76
C VAL A 90 -12.06 4.70 1.75
N SER A 91 -13.38 4.64 1.71
CA SER A 91 -14.14 3.74 0.83
C SER A 91 -15.49 4.38 0.47
N GLY A 92 -16.17 3.79 -0.52
CA GLY A 92 -17.47 4.28 -1.00
C GLY A 92 -17.33 5.34 -2.09
N ARG A 93 -18.32 6.23 -2.20
CA ARG A 93 -18.39 7.23 -3.26
C ARG A 93 -17.39 8.36 -3.05
N MET A 94 -16.86 8.87 -4.16
CA MET A 94 -15.93 9.99 -4.19
C MET A 94 -16.46 11.23 -3.47
N ARG A 95 -17.74 11.57 -3.67
CA ARG A 95 -18.39 12.73 -3.04
C ARG A 95 -18.40 12.62 -1.52
N ASP A 96 -18.70 11.43 -0.99
CA ASP A 96 -18.75 11.16 0.44
C ASP A 96 -17.35 11.22 1.07
N ALA A 97 -16.32 10.80 0.32
CA ALA A 97 -14.93 10.93 0.71
C ALA A 97 -14.48 12.40 0.79
N ILE A 98 -14.85 13.22 -0.19
CA ILE A 98 -14.56 14.67 -0.18
C ILE A 98 -15.28 15.34 0.99
N GLU A 99 -16.55 15.03 1.21
CA GLU A 99 -17.32 15.60 2.31
C GLU A 99 -16.78 15.15 3.68
N GLY A 100 -16.43 13.88 3.84
CA GLY A 100 -15.81 13.37 5.06
C GLY A 100 -14.46 14.02 5.36
N TYR A 101 -13.69 14.37 4.33
CA TYR A 101 -12.47 15.15 4.50
C TYR A 101 -12.79 16.57 4.98
N LYS A 102 -13.73 17.26 4.33
CA LYS A 102 -14.15 18.63 4.72
C LYS A 102 -14.69 18.70 6.14
N SER A 103 -15.39 17.65 6.59
CA SER A 103 -15.95 17.59 7.94
C SER A 103 -14.92 17.16 9.00
N GLY A 104 -13.65 16.93 8.64
CA GLY A 104 -12.61 16.48 9.56
C GLY A 104 -12.82 15.04 10.09
N ARG A 105 -13.61 14.21 9.39
CA ARG A 105 -13.92 12.84 9.81
C ARG A 105 -12.72 11.91 9.72
N PHE A 106 -11.78 12.23 8.84
CA PHE A 106 -10.61 11.41 8.57
C PHE A 106 -9.38 11.94 9.30
N GLN A 107 -8.53 11.01 9.74
CA GLN A 107 -7.24 11.31 10.35
C GLN A 107 -6.11 10.86 9.42
N ALA A 108 -5.09 11.71 9.29
CA ALA A 108 -3.87 11.33 8.60
C ALA A 108 -3.17 10.20 9.36
N ILE A 109 -2.63 9.24 8.60
CA ILE A 109 -1.85 8.15 9.16
C ILE A 109 -0.39 8.56 9.34
N SER A 110 0.25 8.03 10.39
CA SER A 110 1.70 8.15 10.61
C SER A 110 2.49 6.94 10.11
N GLN A 111 1.80 5.86 9.69
CA GLN A 111 2.37 4.60 9.19
C GLN A 111 1.47 3.94 8.14
N PRO A 112 2.02 3.15 7.19
CA PRO A 112 1.23 2.43 6.18
C PRO A 112 0.24 1.44 6.81
N ASN A 113 -0.89 1.19 6.14
CA ASN A 113 -1.96 0.31 6.66
C ASN A 113 -1.97 -1.10 6.03
N VAL A 114 -1.07 -1.39 5.09
CA VAL A 114 -0.92 -2.71 4.45
C VAL A 114 0.55 -3.08 4.29
N VAL A 115 0.82 -4.40 4.23
CA VAL A 115 2.16 -4.94 3.98
C VAL A 115 2.63 -4.65 2.54
N ALA A 116 3.93 -4.82 2.31
CA ALA A 116 4.51 -4.74 0.97
C ALA A 116 3.79 -5.70 0.00
N HIS A 117 3.70 -5.31 -1.28
CA HIS A 117 3.07 -6.07 -2.36
C HIS A 117 1.53 -6.25 -2.30
N PHE A 118 0.83 -5.49 -1.45
CA PHE A 118 -0.63 -5.43 -1.47
C PHE A 118 -1.19 -5.02 -2.85
N GLY A 119 -2.26 -5.70 -3.31
CA GLY A 119 -2.87 -5.43 -4.62
C GLY A 119 -2.11 -6.02 -5.82
N MET A 120 -1.04 -6.78 -5.58
CA MET A 120 -0.39 -7.62 -6.57
C MET A 120 -1.23 -8.88 -6.71
N GLY A 121 -2.12 -8.89 -7.71
CA GLY A 121 -3.15 -9.91 -7.92
C GLY A 121 -2.62 -11.33 -7.66
N ARG A 122 -3.04 -11.93 -6.55
CA ARG A 122 -2.86 -13.35 -6.27
C ARG A 122 -3.97 -14.11 -7.00
N GLY A 123 -3.93 -14.07 -8.33
CA GLY A 123 -4.57 -15.09 -9.14
C GLY A 123 -3.69 -16.33 -9.11
N ILE A 124 -3.79 -17.10 -8.03
CA ILE A 124 -3.62 -18.57 -7.88
C ILE A 124 -3.78 -18.81 -6.37
N GLY A 125 -5.05 -18.85 -5.94
CA GLY A 125 -5.40 -19.63 -4.77
C GLY A 125 -5.30 -21.09 -5.18
N MET A 126 -4.16 -21.74 -4.95
CA MET A 126 -4.01 -23.19 -5.06
C MET A 126 -4.63 -23.83 -3.80
N GLY A 127 -5.93 -23.60 -3.63
CA GLY A 127 -6.78 -24.19 -2.61
C GLY A 127 -7.46 -25.44 -3.15
N ARG A 128 -6.78 -26.58 -3.01
CA ARG A 128 -7.35 -27.89 -2.63
C ARG A 128 -8.64 -28.34 -3.34
N GLY A 129 -8.48 -29.12 -4.40
CA GLY A 129 -9.53 -29.99 -4.95
C GLY A 129 -8.94 -31.28 -5.51
N MET A 130 -9.21 -32.41 -4.87
CA MET A 130 -8.89 -33.78 -5.30
C MET A 130 -9.36 -34.04 -6.73
N GLY A 131 -8.48 -34.63 -7.56
CA GLY A 131 -8.82 -35.13 -8.88
C GLY A 131 -7.77 -36.13 -9.37
N MET A 132 -7.93 -37.38 -8.95
CA MET A 132 -7.11 -38.52 -9.34
C MET A 132 -7.35 -38.83 -10.83
N GLY A 133 -6.55 -38.21 -11.72
CA GLY A 133 -6.68 -38.33 -13.17
C GLY A 133 -5.46 -38.99 -13.81
N ARG A 134 -5.57 -40.31 -14.00
CA ARG A 134 -4.64 -41.20 -14.70
C ARG A 134 -4.42 -40.73 -16.15
N GLY A 135 -3.24 -40.19 -16.47
CA GLY A 135 -2.89 -39.72 -17.82
C GLY A 135 -1.44 -40.01 -18.18
N ARG A 136 -1.26 -41.02 -19.04
CA ARG A 136 0.00 -41.57 -19.58
C ARG A 136 0.52 -40.66 -20.71
N GLY A 137 1.79 -40.21 -20.65
CA GLY A 137 2.43 -39.48 -21.75
C GLY A 137 3.93 -39.26 -21.56
N MET A 138 4.72 -39.99 -22.37
CA MET A 138 6.19 -39.89 -22.47
C MET A 138 6.64 -38.53 -23.03
N GLY A 139 7.79 -38.01 -22.55
CA GLY A 139 8.49 -36.89 -23.19
C GLY A 139 9.63 -36.35 -22.34
N ALA A 140 10.82 -36.91 -22.54
CA ALA A 140 12.05 -36.54 -21.82
C ALA A 140 12.56 -35.13 -22.18
N GLY A 141 12.91 -34.36 -21.16
CA GLY A 141 13.59 -33.07 -21.26
C GLY A 141 14.03 -32.62 -19.86
N MET A 142 15.06 -33.27 -19.32
CA MET A 142 15.59 -32.97 -17.98
C MET A 142 16.35 -31.64 -17.99
N MET A 143 15.68 -30.56 -17.57
CA MET A 143 16.36 -29.38 -17.02
C MET A 143 16.77 -29.69 -15.57
N PRO A 144 17.97 -29.30 -15.12
CA PRO A 144 18.34 -29.43 -13.72
C PRO A 144 17.40 -28.57 -12.87
N PRO A 145 16.83 -29.10 -11.77
CA PRO A 145 15.97 -28.33 -10.91
C PRO A 145 16.78 -27.21 -10.26
N THR A 146 16.38 -25.96 -10.50
CA THR A 146 16.77 -24.86 -9.64
C THR A 146 16.27 -25.17 -8.22
N PRO A 147 17.08 -24.94 -7.16
CA PRO A 147 16.60 -25.16 -5.80
C PRO A 147 15.47 -24.18 -5.52
N THR A 148 14.24 -24.68 -5.53
CA THR A 148 13.09 -23.95 -4.99
C THR A 148 13.36 -23.71 -3.51
N PRO A 149 13.34 -22.45 -3.02
CA PRO A 149 13.41 -22.18 -1.59
C PRO A 149 12.30 -22.98 -0.91
N GLN A 150 12.69 -23.92 -0.06
CA GLN A 150 11.72 -24.69 0.71
C GLN A 150 10.98 -23.71 1.63
N PRO A 151 9.63 -23.76 1.68
CA PRO A 151 8.89 -23.00 2.68
C PRO A 151 9.36 -23.45 4.06
N LEU A 152 9.70 -22.49 4.93
CA LEU A 152 10.12 -22.75 6.30
C LEU A 152 9.08 -23.62 7.01
N SER A 153 9.53 -24.58 7.83
CA SER A 153 8.60 -25.33 8.66
C SER A 153 7.91 -24.38 9.65
N PRO A 154 6.68 -24.69 10.14
CA PRO A 154 6.00 -23.86 11.13
C PRO A 154 6.84 -23.58 12.39
N GLU A 155 7.73 -24.50 12.75
CA GLU A 155 8.68 -24.37 13.87
C GLU A 155 9.76 -23.33 13.57
N GLN A 156 10.33 -23.36 12.36
CA GLN A 156 11.30 -22.37 11.90
C GLN A 156 10.66 -20.99 11.75
N GLU A 157 9.43 -20.92 11.24
CA GLU A 157 8.67 -19.67 11.17
C GLU A 157 8.44 -19.10 12.58
N LEU A 158 8.06 -19.93 13.55
CA LEU A 158 7.92 -19.51 14.95
C LEU A 158 9.24 -18.98 15.54
N GLU A 159 10.38 -19.63 15.27
CA GLU A 159 11.68 -19.15 15.74
C GLU A 159 12.06 -17.81 15.11
N THR A 160 11.85 -17.66 13.80
CA THR A 160 12.12 -16.39 13.11
C THR A 160 11.25 -15.25 13.63
N LEU A 161 9.96 -15.50 13.87
CA LEU A 161 9.04 -14.52 14.45
C LEU A 161 9.43 -14.14 15.88
N LYS A 162 9.87 -15.11 16.70
CA LYS A 162 10.42 -14.84 18.04
C LYS A 162 11.69 -14.00 17.97
N ALA A 163 12.60 -14.29 17.05
CA ALA A 163 13.82 -13.51 16.85
C ALA A 163 13.51 -12.06 16.41
N GLN A 164 12.58 -11.90 15.46
CA GLN A 164 12.11 -10.59 15.01
C GLN A 164 11.45 -9.81 16.17
N SER A 165 10.58 -10.46 16.95
CA SER A 165 9.95 -9.84 18.11
C SER A 165 10.98 -9.34 19.14
N LYS A 166 12.04 -10.12 19.40
CA LYS A 166 13.11 -9.74 20.33
C LYS A 166 13.91 -8.54 19.82
N MET A 167 14.21 -8.50 18.52
CA MET A 167 14.90 -7.38 17.89
C MET A 167 14.06 -6.09 17.96
N LEU A 168 12.76 -6.18 17.64
CA LEU A 168 11.85 -5.04 17.73
C LEU A 168 11.73 -4.52 19.16
N ALA A 169 11.66 -5.41 20.16
CA ALA A 169 11.66 -5.00 21.55
C ALA A 169 12.93 -4.21 21.92
N GLN A 170 14.11 -4.65 21.47
CA GLN A 170 15.35 -3.91 21.69
C GLN A 170 15.34 -2.53 21.01
N GLN A 171 14.82 -2.45 19.79
CA GLN A 171 14.68 -1.18 19.08
C GLN A 171 13.73 -0.21 19.81
N LEU A 172 12.61 -0.71 20.34
CA LEU A 172 11.68 0.10 21.14
C LEU A 172 12.33 0.65 22.40
N THR A 173 13.11 -0.17 23.12
CA THR A 173 13.85 0.27 24.31
C THR A 173 14.84 1.37 23.96
N GLU A 174 15.57 1.25 22.85
CA GLU A 174 16.54 2.26 22.42
C GLU A 174 15.87 3.58 22.02
N ILE A 175 14.73 3.50 21.32
CA ILE A 175 13.92 4.68 20.97
C ILE A 175 13.44 5.39 22.24
N GLN A 176 12.92 4.64 23.22
CA GLN A 176 12.45 5.19 24.50
C GLN A 176 13.58 5.90 25.25
N ARG A 177 14.76 5.27 25.32
CA ARG A 177 15.95 5.89 25.93
C ARG A 177 16.32 7.21 25.26
N ARG A 178 16.29 7.25 23.93
CA ARG A 178 16.61 8.48 23.17
C ARG A 178 15.58 9.59 23.39
N ILE A 179 14.30 9.24 23.57
CA ILE A 179 13.25 10.18 23.94
C ILE A 179 13.56 10.80 25.31
N GLU A 180 13.85 9.99 26.33
CA GLU A 180 14.18 10.49 27.68
C GLU A 180 15.42 11.41 27.70
N GLU A 181 16.46 11.06 26.94
CA GLU A 181 17.67 11.88 26.83
C GLU A 181 17.39 13.25 26.19
N LEU A 182 16.52 13.29 25.18
CA LEU A 182 16.12 14.53 24.52
C LEU A 182 15.20 15.38 25.40
N GLU A 183 14.26 14.77 26.13
CA GLU A 183 13.42 15.47 27.11
C GLU A 183 14.23 16.11 28.23
N LYS A 184 15.30 15.43 28.71
CA LYS A 184 16.21 15.99 29.71
C LYS A 184 17.08 17.13 29.18
N LYS A 185 17.47 17.10 27.90
CA LYS A 185 18.23 18.18 27.25
C LYS A 185 17.36 19.40 26.90
N SER A 186 16.04 19.22 26.82
CA SER A 186 15.08 20.28 26.51
C SER A 186 14.56 21.02 27.75
N LYS A 187 14.99 20.65 28.96
CA LYS A 187 14.74 21.35 30.23
C LYS A 187 16.01 22.05 30.69
#